data_AF-A0A8T5RST4-F1
#
_entry.id   AF-A0A8T5RST4-F1
#
_cell.length_a   1.000
_cell.length_b   1.000
_cell.length_c   1.000
_cell.angle_alpha   90.00
_cell.angle_beta   90.00
_cell.angle_gamma   90.00
#
_symmetry.space_group_name_H-M   'P 1'
#
loop_
_entity.id
_entity.type
_entity.pdbx_description
1 polymer ?
#
loop_
_entity_poly.entity_id
_entity_poly.type
_entity_poly.pdbx_seq_one_letter_code
_entity_poly.pdbx_strand_id
1 'polypeptide(L)'
;MERKNKDHENNNNQEFQFINTSGNKSHSYIKDKLEELELIADELIRYAIWLWERTPQNKNIILKEIEAYLTQRIGHGSIGPATSAAEPLLNNKLKELYSLFNMTNKL
;
A
#
# COMPACT_ATOMS: atom_id res chain seq x y z
N MET A 1 66.84 14.94 22.44
CA MET A 1 65.76 15.64 23.17
C MET A 1 64.68 15.98 22.16
N GLU A 2 63.71 15.09 22.00
CA GLU A 2 62.53 15.33 21.17
C GLU A 2 61.33 15.59 22.07
N ARG A 3 60.64 16.71 21.84
CA ARG A 3 59.30 16.98 22.38
C ARG A 3 58.27 16.60 21.32
N LYS A 4 57.30 15.76 21.67
CA LYS A 4 55.97 15.77 21.04
C LYS A 4 54.89 15.58 22.09
N ASN A 5 54.20 16.68 22.38
CA ASN A 5 52.83 16.66 22.90
C ASN A 5 51.91 16.11 21.82
N LYS A 6 50.91 15.31 22.19
CA LYS A 6 49.49 15.69 22.08
C LYS A 6 48.60 14.52 22.48
N ASP A 7 47.79 14.82 23.47
CA ASP A 7 46.57 14.12 23.85
C ASP A 7 45.67 13.89 22.62
N HIS A 8 45.17 12.67 22.49
CA HIS A 8 43.99 12.37 21.69
C HIS A 8 43.12 11.39 22.47
N GLU A 9 42.41 11.92 23.47
CA GLU A 9 41.04 11.48 23.69
C GLU A 9 40.24 11.90 22.44
N ASN A 10 39.77 10.94 21.64
CA ASN A 10 38.55 11.19 20.88
C ASN A 10 37.84 9.92 20.39
N ASN A 11 36.58 9.82 20.83
CA ASN A 11 35.44 9.39 20.05
C ASN A 11 35.14 7.89 19.86
N ASN A 12 34.69 7.25 20.95
CA ASN A 12 33.85 6.04 20.89
C ASN A 12 32.33 6.34 20.75
N ASN A 13 31.95 7.48 20.16
CA ASN A 13 30.54 7.90 20.04
C ASN A 13 30.01 7.92 18.59
N GLN A 14 30.57 7.11 17.69
CA GLN A 14 30.07 7.02 16.29
C GLN A 14 29.18 5.80 16.01
N GLU A 15 28.90 4.93 16.98
CA GLU A 15 28.11 3.71 16.74
C GLU A 15 26.60 3.82 17.03
N PHE A 16 26.07 5.01 17.34
CA PHE A 16 24.66 5.17 17.74
C PHE A 16 23.81 6.07 16.83
N GLN A 17 24.18 6.28 15.55
CA GLN A 17 23.37 7.08 14.63
C GLN A 17 22.88 6.37 13.35
N PHE A 18 23.13 5.07 13.17
CA PHE A 18 22.68 4.36 11.97
C PHE A 18 21.33 3.63 12.07
N ILE A 19 20.68 3.63 13.23
CA ILE A 19 19.47 2.82 13.44
C ILE A 19 18.16 3.63 13.30
N ASN A 20 18.21 4.96 13.52
CA ASN A 20 16.98 5.79 13.53
C ASN A 20 16.62 6.43 12.18
N THR A 21 17.55 6.50 11.22
CA THR A 21 17.31 7.10 9.90
C THR A 21 16.66 6.15 8.90
N SER A 22 16.86 4.84 9.09
CA SER A 22 16.30 3.76 8.25
C SER A 22 14.81 3.55 8.54
N GLY A 23 14.39 3.68 9.80
CA GLY A 23 13.00 3.50 10.23
C GLY A 23 12.04 4.56 9.68
N ASN A 24 12.44 5.84 9.67
CA ASN A 24 11.57 6.92 9.19
C ASN A 24 11.37 6.91 7.66
N LYS A 25 12.39 6.51 6.89
CA LYS A 25 12.27 6.42 5.43
C LYS A 25 11.41 5.24 4.99
N SER A 26 11.49 4.11 5.69
CA SER A 26 10.68 2.92 5.40
C SER A 26 9.19 3.14 5.70
N HIS A 27 8.85 3.84 6.80
CA HIS A 27 7.46 4.17 7.10
C HIS A 27 6.85 5.17 6.10
N SER A 28 7.60 6.20 5.68
CA SER A 28 7.15 7.12 4.63
C SER A 28 6.91 6.37 3.32
N TYR A 29 7.84 5.52 2.91
CA TYR A 29 7.71 4.72 1.69
C TYR A 29 6.49 3.78 1.71
N ILE A 30 6.23 3.10 2.84
CA ILE A 30 5.05 2.24 2.98
C ILE A 30 3.77 3.06 2.89
N LYS A 31 3.72 4.22 3.54
CA LYS A 31 2.56 5.11 3.49
C LYS A 31 2.28 5.60 2.07
N ASP A 32 3.29 6.13 1.38
CA ASP A 32 3.15 6.63 0.02
C ASP A 32 2.67 5.50 -0.92
N LYS A 33 3.17 4.28 -0.72
CA LYS A 33 2.74 3.12 -1.50
C LYS A 33 1.29 2.70 -1.21
N LEU A 34 0.86 2.78 0.04
CA LEU A 34 -0.54 2.50 0.41
C LEU A 34 -1.49 3.55 -0.19
N GLU A 35 -1.13 4.83 -0.18
CA GLU A 35 -1.90 5.90 -0.81
C GLU A 35 -2.02 5.68 -2.33
N GLU A 36 -0.93 5.31 -3.01
CA GLU A 36 -0.96 4.96 -4.44
C GLU A 36 -1.88 3.76 -4.72
N LEU A 37 -1.80 2.71 -3.90
CA LEU A 37 -2.64 1.52 -4.04
C LEU A 37 -4.12 1.84 -3.77
N GLU A 38 -4.42 2.73 -2.83
CA GLU A 38 -5.78 3.18 -2.54
C GLU A 38 -6.37 3.94 -3.72
N LEU A 39 -5.62 4.85 -4.33
CA LEU A 39 -6.06 5.58 -5.54
C LEU A 39 -6.38 4.63 -6.70
N ILE A 40 -5.51 3.65 -6.94
CA ILE A 40 -5.73 2.62 -7.97
C ILE A 40 -6.99 1.81 -7.65
N ALA A 41 -7.20 1.44 -6.38
CA ALA A 41 -8.38 0.69 -5.96
C ALA A 41 -9.67 1.48 -6.22
N ASP A 42 -9.67 2.77 -5.90
CA ASP A 42 -10.82 3.66 -6.11
C ASP A 42 -11.15 3.87 -7.58
N GLU A 43 -10.13 3.94 -8.44
CA GLU A 43 -10.33 3.99 -9.89
C GLU A 43 -10.94 2.70 -10.42
N LEU A 44 -10.47 1.54 -9.96
CA LEU A 44 -11.01 0.24 -10.35
C LEU A 44 -12.49 0.10 -9.92
N ILE A 45 -12.84 0.50 -8.69
CA ILE A 45 -14.22 0.46 -8.20
C ILE A 45 -15.11 1.41 -9.02
N ARG A 46 -14.65 2.64 -9.29
CA ARG A 46 -15.38 3.60 -10.14
C ARG A 46 -15.60 3.06 -11.55
N TYR A 47 -14.58 2.44 -12.13
CA TYR A 47 -14.68 1.79 -13.44
C TYR A 47 -15.68 0.63 -13.42
N ALA A 48 -15.71 -0.15 -12.35
CA ALA A 48 -16.68 -1.24 -12.16
C ALA A 48 -18.13 -0.74 -12.19
N ILE A 49 -18.41 0.35 -11.46
CA ILE A 49 -19.73 0.98 -11.43
C ILE A 49 -20.11 1.46 -12.83
N TRP A 50 -19.21 2.21 -13.48
CA TRP A 50 -19.44 2.72 -14.83
C TRP A 50 -19.72 1.63 -15.87
N LEU A 51 -18.98 0.51 -15.82
CA LEU A 51 -19.22 -0.64 -16.69
C LEU A 51 -20.59 -1.26 -16.41
N TRP A 52 -20.93 -1.40 -15.14
CA TRP A 52 -22.16 -2.05 -14.72
C TRP A 52 -23.40 -1.25 -15.14
N GLU A 53 -23.40 0.07 -14.99
CA GLU A 53 -24.49 0.96 -15.44
C GLU A 53 -24.79 0.80 -16.93
N ARG A 54 -23.78 0.47 -17.73
CA ARG A 54 -23.89 0.31 -19.20
C ARG A 54 -24.18 -1.12 -19.63
N THR A 55 -23.80 -2.10 -18.80
CA THR A 55 -23.95 -3.53 -19.09
C THR A 55 -24.46 -4.29 -17.85
N PRO A 56 -25.67 -3.99 -17.36
CA PRO A 56 -26.20 -4.56 -16.12
C PRO A 56 -26.25 -6.08 -16.11
N GLN A 57 -26.46 -6.71 -17.26
CA GLN A 57 -26.46 -8.16 -17.45
C GLN A 57 -25.11 -8.83 -17.13
N ASN A 58 -24.01 -8.07 -17.20
CA ASN A 58 -22.65 -8.56 -16.95
C ASN A 58 -22.19 -8.31 -15.50
N LYS A 59 -23.07 -7.87 -14.60
CA LYS A 59 -22.76 -7.53 -13.21
C LYS A 59 -21.81 -8.51 -12.52
N ASN A 60 -22.11 -9.81 -12.61
CA ASN A 60 -21.31 -10.85 -11.95
C ASN A 60 -19.92 -11.03 -12.59
N ILE A 61 -19.81 -10.79 -13.90
CA ILE A 61 -18.53 -10.85 -14.62
C ILE A 61 -17.67 -9.66 -14.22
N ILE A 62 -18.23 -8.45 -14.28
CA ILE A 62 -17.56 -7.21 -13.89
C ILE A 62 -17.07 -7.29 -12.44
N LEU A 63 -17.91 -7.78 -11.53
CA LEU A 63 -17.54 -7.95 -10.13
C LEU A 63 -16.30 -8.83 -9.97
N LYS A 64 -16.30 -10.01 -10.61
CA LYS A 64 -15.19 -10.97 -10.53
C LYS A 64 -13.91 -10.43 -11.15
N GLU A 65 -14.01 -9.74 -12.28
CA GLU A 65 -12.84 -9.14 -12.94
C GLU A 65 -12.20 -8.08 -12.06
N ILE A 66 -13.01 -7.20 -11.46
CA ILE A 66 -12.50 -6.12 -10.62
C ILE A 66 -11.96 -6.65 -9.29
N GLU A 67 -12.60 -7.65 -8.69
CA GLU A 67 -12.05 -8.38 -7.54
C GLU A 67 -10.65 -8.97 -7.84
N ALA A 68 -10.50 -9.60 -9.01
CA ALA A 68 -9.21 -10.15 -9.44
C ALA A 68 -8.17 -9.04 -9.64
N TYR A 69 -8.54 -7.91 -10.26
CA TYR A 69 -7.64 -6.78 -10.44
C TYR A 69 -7.21 -6.16 -9.10
N LEU A 70 -8.12 -5.97 -8.15
CA LEU A 70 -7.80 -5.49 -6.80
C LEU A 70 -6.83 -6.44 -6.09
N THR A 71 -7.11 -7.73 -6.13
CA THR A 71 -6.27 -8.76 -5.50
C THR A 71 -4.88 -8.83 -6.13
N GLN A 72 -4.78 -8.68 -7.45
CA GLN A 72 -3.50 -8.68 -8.15
C GLN A 72 -2.69 -7.41 -7.83
N ARG A 73 -3.32 -6.24 -7.90
CA ARG A 73 -2.63 -4.94 -7.74
C ARG A 73 -2.23 -4.67 -6.30
N ILE A 74 -3.09 -5.00 -5.34
CA ILE A 74 -2.90 -4.69 -3.92
C ILE A 74 -2.28 -5.89 -3.19
N GLY A 75 -2.83 -7.10 -3.40
CA GLY A 75 -2.41 -8.31 -2.68
C GLY A 75 -1.12 -8.96 -3.20
N HIS A 76 -0.82 -8.83 -4.50
CA HIS A 76 0.37 -9.45 -5.12
C HIS A 76 1.38 -8.43 -5.69
N GLY A 77 0.96 -7.18 -5.90
CA GLY A 77 1.79 -6.13 -6.51
C GLY A 77 2.91 -5.59 -5.62
N SER A 78 2.89 -5.94 -4.33
CA SER A 78 3.98 -5.70 -3.39
C SER A 78 4.54 -7.06 -2.97
N ILE A 79 5.85 -7.25 -3.01
CA ILE A 79 6.55 -8.40 -2.43
C ILE A 79 7.40 -7.83 -1.30
N GLY A 80 6.93 -7.92 -0.05
CA GLY A 80 7.65 -7.43 1.14
C GLY A 80 6.73 -6.96 2.28
N PRO A 81 7.23 -6.21 3.28
CA PRO A 81 6.42 -5.69 4.39
C PRO A 81 5.27 -4.76 3.94
N ALA A 82 5.36 -4.18 2.74
CA ALA A 82 4.28 -3.42 2.12
C ALA A 82 3.06 -4.31 1.76
N THR A 83 3.24 -5.60 1.48
CA THR A 83 2.17 -6.56 1.18
C THR A 83 1.29 -6.82 2.39
N SER A 84 1.91 -7.09 3.54
CA SER A 84 1.18 -7.27 4.81
C SER A 84 0.45 -6.00 5.23
N ALA A 85 1.00 -4.82 4.92
CA ALA A 85 0.34 -3.55 5.18
C ALA A 85 -0.81 -3.25 4.21
N ALA A 86 -0.78 -3.82 2.99
CA ALA A 86 -1.80 -3.62 1.96
C ALA A 86 -2.99 -4.59 2.09
N GLU A 87 -2.87 -5.68 2.85
CA GLU A 87 -3.95 -6.64 3.08
C GLU A 87 -5.20 -6.02 3.75
N PRO A 88 -5.08 -5.18 4.80
CA PRO A 88 -6.23 -4.44 5.33
C PRO A 88 -6.91 -3.54 4.28
N LEU A 89 -6.12 -2.88 3.42
CA LEU A 89 -6.63 -2.04 2.35
C LEU A 89 -7.40 -2.87 1.32
N LEU A 90 -6.84 -4.00 0.87
CA LEU A 90 -7.50 -4.92 -0.05
C LEU A 90 -8.85 -5.38 0.52
N ASN A 91 -8.86 -5.84 1.77
CA ASN A 91 -10.08 -6.32 2.42
C ASN A 91 -11.16 -5.22 2.53
N ASN A 92 -10.76 -3.98 2.83
CA ASN A 92 -11.69 -2.85 2.88
C ASN A 92 -12.27 -2.55 1.50
N LYS A 93 -11.45 -2.54 0.45
CA LYS A 93 -11.88 -2.24 -0.93
C LYS A 93 -12.74 -3.34 -1.53
N LEU A 94 -12.48 -4.61 -1.21
CA LEU A 94 -13.35 -5.72 -1.59
C LEU A 94 -14.73 -5.61 -0.92
N LYS A 95 -14.77 -5.28 0.38
CA LYS A 95 -16.05 -5.03 1.08
C LYS A 95 -16.84 -3.89 0.45
N GLU A 96 -16.16 -2.80 0.10
CA GLU A 96 -16.76 -1.66 -0.60
C GLU A 96 -17.36 -2.08 -1.94
N LEU A 97 -16.57 -2.77 -2.77
CA LEU A 97 -17.01 -3.30 -4.08
C LEU A 97 -18.25 -4.21 -3.93
N TYR A 98 -18.22 -5.18 -3.01
CA TYR A 98 -19.35 -6.07 -2.79
C TYR A 98 -20.59 -5.34 -2.26
N SER A 99 -20.41 -4.36 -1.38
CA SER A 99 -21.52 -3.57 -0.86
C SER A 99 -22.22 -2.81 -1.99
N LEU A 100 -21.45 -2.15 -2.85
CA LEU A 100 -21.96 -1.42 -4.01
C LEU A 100 -22.69 -2.34 -4.98
N PHE A 101 -22.14 -3.52 -5.26
CA PHE A 101 -22.77 -4.48 -6.16
C PHE A 101 -23.99 -5.16 -5.52
N ASN A 102 -24.03 -5.39 -4.21
CA ASN A 102 -25.18 -6.02 -3.55
C ASN A 102 -26.34 -5.05 -3.27
N MET A 103 -26.06 -3.77 -3.02
CA MET A 103 -27.10 -2.78 -2.72
C MET A 103 -27.97 -2.43 -3.94
N THR A 104 -27.47 -2.51 -5.17
CA THR A 104 -28.24 -2.14 -6.37
C THR A 104 -29.21 -3.24 -6.84
N ASN A 105 -29.33 -4.37 -6.13
CA ASN A 105 -30.40 -5.35 -6.37
C ASN A 105 -31.76 -4.93 -5.76
N LYS A 106 -31.89 -3.69 -5.27
CA LYS A 106 -33.11 -3.15 -4.62
C LYS A 106 -33.83 -2.06 -5.42
N LEU A 107 -33.60 -1.95 -6.72
CA LEU A 107 -34.34 -1.02 -7.60
C LEU A 107 -35.25 -1.79 -8.56
#